data_AF-A0A3D5ZKY1-F1
#
_entry.id   AF-A0A3D5ZKY1-F1
#
_cell.length_a   1.000
_cell.length_b   1.000
_cell.length_c   1.000
_cell.angle_alpha   90.00
_cell.angle_beta   90.00
_cell.angle_gamma   90.00
#
_symmetry.space_group_name_H-M   'P 1'
#
loop_
_entity.id
_entity.type
_entity.pdbx_description
1 polymer ?
#
loop_
_entity_poly.entity_id
_entity_poly.type
_entity_poly.pdbx_seq_one_letter_code
_entity_poly.pdbx_strand_id
1 'polypeptide(L)'
;MTNKTKILLVAVAIVCCVCLAACSDNYPVANVHKITVEQTEHATAYVSGRGGKVTQAATGETLFVTIVPTAGYKASGATVNGNKLDGVKFVMPDEDVTVKVTVEAINGNITISESEGGTITADKTNALYGEKVTLTVTPDSGYIMKERSLKVNFSEIFKGQIKEQTEVSFEMPDTDAVVSATFEKLPDTDIRITTYEEYKAFADSVNVSGEKYEGQRVVLLADIGSAENPVKARIGNSSSHYFAGTFDGNGHSVYLAQSLGNSVGMFGYAANATISNVNVYGSVTRTSSTGSSGGIVGAVLYGDGTPTTITNCNNYATITSPTSNDVGGIVGATTGNLEIKNCSNYGNVSAGLQRAGGIIGWINKGKTTAAPSVVIEACRNSGEIGGSGAVGQIVGQISAYEFPAITITCYCDTEVAVGVNNNKNKTEITQITEETDEE
;
A
#
# COMPACT_ATOMS: atom_id res chain seq x y z
N MET A 1 -15.32 -3.97 50.22
CA MET A 1 -14.95 -4.17 51.63
C MET A 1 -14.12 -5.44 51.73
N THR A 2 -12.86 -5.24 52.08
CA THR A 2 -11.81 -6.23 52.25
C THR A 2 -12.11 -7.12 53.45
N ASN A 3 -12.02 -8.46 53.28
CA ASN A 3 -11.33 -9.25 54.30
C ASN A 3 -10.78 -10.56 53.76
N LYS A 4 -9.51 -10.79 54.08
CA LYS A 4 -8.66 -11.94 53.75
C LYS A 4 -8.88 -13.06 54.78
N THR A 5 -8.93 -14.31 54.33
CA THR A 5 -8.66 -15.49 55.18
C THR A 5 -8.01 -16.55 54.29
N LYS A 6 -6.67 -16.60 54.25
CA LYS A 6 -5.77 -17.50 55.00
C LYS A 6 -5.84 -18.98 54.56
N ILE A 7 -4.77 -19.34 53.86
CA ILE A 7 -4.17 -20.65 53.66
C ILE A 7 -4.08 -21.43 54.98
N LEU A 8 -4.39 -22.73 54.94
CA LEU A 8 -3.90 -23.70 55.93
C LEU A 8 -3.38 -24.95 55.21
N LEU A 9 -2.05 -25.07 55.14
CA LEU A 9 -1.36 -26.35 54.99
C LEU A 9 -1.69 -27.23 56.20
N VAL A 10 -1.98 -28.51 55.99
CA VAL A 10 -1.81 -29.53 57.02
C VAL A 10 -0.88 -30.61 56.47
N ALA A 11 0.26 -30.75 57.15
CA ALA A 11 1.28 -31.73 56.92
C ALA A 11 0.90 -33.10 57.51
N VAL A 12 1.21 -34.13 56.73
CA VAL A 12 1.69 -35.49 57.06
C VAL A 12 1.56 -35.96 58.52
N ALA A 13 0.87 -37.10 58.71
CA ALA A 13 1.16 -38.03 59.80
C ALA A 13 1.18 -39.47 59.25
N ILE A 14 2.39 -40.03 59.20
CA ILE A 14 2.66 -41.47 59.10
C ILE A 14 2.40 -42.07 60.48
N VAL A 15 1.53 -43.07 60.60
CA VAL A 15 1.60 -44.07 61.67
C VAL A 15 1.26 -45.44 61.09
N CYS A 16 2.27 -46.31 61.14
CA CYS A 16 2.24 -47.74 60.85
C CYS A 16 2.16 -48.50 62.18
N CYS A 17 1.63 -49.73 62.13
CA CYS A 17 1.59 -50.78 63.18
C CYS A 17 0.58 -50.52 64.34
N VAL A 18 -0.26 -51.46 64.79
CA VAL A 18 -0.12 -52.93 64.96
C VAL A 18 -1.52 -53.57 65.01
N CYS A 19 -1.71 -54.73 64.36
CA CYS A 19 -2.68 -55.77 64.79
C CYS A 19 -1.95 -57.13 64.77
N LEU A 20 -1.67 -57.70 65.96
CA LEU A 20 -1.39 -59.14 66.19
C LEU A 20 -2.74 -59.79 66.55
N ALA A 21 -3.08 -61.05 66.34
CA ALA A 21 -2.59 -62.28 65.69
C ALA A 21 -3.86 -63.18 65.66
N ALA A 22 -4.05 -64.28 64.95
CA ALA A 22 -3.18 -65.31 64.44
C ALA A 22 -3.98 -66.14 63.41
N CYS A 23 -3.33 -66.58 62.34
CA CYS A 23 -3.49 -67.93 61.81
C CYS A 23 -2.25 -68.21 60.96
N SER A 24 -1.58 -69.32 61.27
CA SER A 24 -0.46 -69.85 60.52
C SER A 24 -0.90 -70.19 59.11
N ASP A 25 -0.31 -69.53 58.13
CA ASP A 25 0.36 -70.16 57.00
C ASP A 25 1.26 -69.10 56.35
N ASN A 26 2.42 -69.55 55.93
CA ASN A 26 3.56 -68.76 55.46
C ASN A 26 3.21 -68.08 54.13
N TYR A 27 2.43 -66.99 54.16
CA TYR A 27 2.20 -66.16 52.97
C TYR A 27 3.45 -65.32 52.72
N PRO A 28 4.14 -65.46 51.58
CA PRO A 28 5.29 -64.62 51.28
C PRO A 28 4.82 -63.16 51.30
N VAL A 29 5.48 -62.33 52.10
CA VAL A 29 5.35 -60.87 52.00
C VAL A 29 5.78 -60.56 50.57
N ALA A 30 4.83 -60.20 49.70
CA ALA A 30 5.15 -59.96 48.30
C ALA A 30 6.11 -58.77 48.23
N ASN A 31 7.32 -59.00 47.71
CA ASN A 31 8.34 -57.96 47.60
C ASN A 31 7.78 -56.80 46.76
N VAL A 32 7.69 -55.62 47.39
CA VAL A 32 7.23 -54.38 46.74
C VAL A 32 8.43 -53.63 46.23
N HIS A 33 8.40 -53.30 44.94
CA HIS A 33 9.48 -52.60 44.25
C HIS A 33 8.98 -51.27 43.70
N LYS A 34 9.91 -50.32 43.55
CA LYS A 34 9.65 -48.96 43.09
C LYS A 34 9.52 -48.92 41.57
N ILE A 35 8.66 -48.02 41.11
CA ILE A 35 8.48 -47.68 39.69
C ILE A 35 8.92 -46.24 39.49
N THR A 36 9.91 -46.04 38.63
CA THR A 36 10.37 -44.72 38.18
C THR A 36 9.95 -44.52 36.74
N VAL A 37 9.22 -43.45 36.42
CA VAL A 37 8.82 -43.12 35.05
C VAL A 37 9.64 -41.93 34.58
N GLU A 38 10.50 -42.14 33.59
CA GLU A 38 11.23 -41.06 32.93
C GLU A 38 10.28 -40.36 31.95
N GLN A 39 10.04 -39.06 32.21
CA GLN A 39 9.25 -38.22 31.33
C GLN A 39 10.09 -37.83 30.11
N THR A 40 9.41 -37.60 28.99
CA THR A 40 10.02 -37.09 27.75
C THR A 40 9.40 -35.75 27.39
N GLU A 41 10.12 -34.93 26.62
CA GLU A 41 9.76 -33.54 26.29
C GLU A 41 8.40 -33.42 25.57
N HIS A 42 7.96 -34.47 24.87
CA HIS A 42 6.75 -34.49 24.03
C HIS A 42 5.71 -35.52 24.45
N ALA A 43 5.81 -36.06 25.67
CA ALA A 43 4.76 -36.90 26.23
C ALA A 43 4.83 -36.94 27.75
N THR A 44 3.65 -37.01 28.36
CA THR A 44 3.54 -37.41 29.76
C THR A 44 3.26 -38.90 29.84
N ALA A 45 3.95 -39.58 30.75
CA ALA A 45 3.79 -41.02 30.95
C ALA A 45 3.50 -41.33 32.42
N TYR A 46 2.67 -42.34 32.64
CA TYR A 46 2.44 -42.87 33.98
C TYR A 46 2.13 -44.37 33.94
N VAL A 47 2.42 -45.04 35.05
CA VAL A 47 2.08 -46.45 35.25
C VAL A 47 0.82 -46.55 36.11
N SER A 48 -0.06 -47.48 35.74
CA SER A 48 -1.28 -47.76 36.48
C SER A 48 -1.40 -49.24 36.85
N GLY A 49 -1.99 -49.49 38.01
CA GLY A 49 -2.27 -50.80 38.57
C GLY A 49 -3.50 -50.72 39.46
N ARG A 50 -4.34 -51.77 39.46
CA ARG A 50 -5.58 -51.86 40.26
C ARG A 50 -6.50 -50.62 40.14
N GLY A 51 -6.60 -50.05 38.94
CA GLY A 51 -7.49 -48.93 38.64
C GLY A 51 -6.96 -47.54 38.97
N GLY A 52 -5.70 -47.38 39.39
CA GLY A 52 -5.11 -46.08 39.71
C GLY A 52 -3.65 -45.93 39.26
N LYS A 53 -3.13 -44.69 39.30
CA LYS A 53 -1.70 -44.42 39.07
C LYS A 53 -0.88 -44.95 40.25
N VAL A 54 0.22 -45.65 39.98
CA VAL A 54 1.06 -46.28 41.00
C VAL A 54 2.53 -45.91 40.81
N THR A 55 3.27 -45.82 41.92
CA THR A 55 4.72 -45.57 41.96
C THR A 55 5.51 -46.73 42.58
N GLN A 56 4.81 -47.79 42.99
CA GLN A 56 5.36 -49.04 43.50
C GLN A 56 4.33 -50.16 43.31
N ALA A 57 4.77 -51.41 43.18
CA ALA A 57 3.89 -52.57 43.04
C ALA A 57 4.58 -53.83 43.58
N ALA A 58 3.80 -54.83 43.99
CA ALA A 58 4.35 -56.11 44.38
C ALA A 58 4.78 -56.95 43.17
N THR A 59 5.82 -57.76 43.37
CA THR A 59 6.32 -58.71 42.38
C THR A 59 5.18 -59.59 41.85
N GLY A 60 5.11 -59.75 40.53
CA GLY A 60 4.06 -60.51 39.86
C GLY A 60 2.77 -59.71 39.55
N GLU A 61 2.64 -58.46 40.01
CA GLU A 61 1.50 -57.62 39.66
C GLU A 61 1.53 -57.21 38.18
N THR A 62 0.36 -57.23 37.54
CA THR A 62 0.19 -56.72 36.19
C THR A 62 -0.04 -55.20 36.21
N LEU A 63 0.76 -54.47 35.42
CA LEU A 63 0.75 -53.02 35.33
C LEU A 63 0.60 -52.55 33.88
N PHE A 64 0.12 -51.33 33.71
CA PHE A 64 -0.11 -50.70 32.40
C PHE A 64 0.60 -49.35 32.30
N VAL A 65 1.33 -49.13 31.20
CA VAL A 65 1.95 -47.85 30.84
C VAL A 65 0.95 -47.05 30.01
N THR A 66 0.64 -45.83 30.43
CA THR A 66 -0.13 -44.88 29.62
C THR A 66 0.78 -43.76 29.15
N ILE A 67 0.74 -43.49 27.85
CA ILE A 67 1.49 -42.42 27.17
C ILE A 67 0.47 -41.40 26.67
N VAL A 68 0.63 -40.15 27.04
CA VAL A 68 -0.17 -39.02 26.56
C VAL A 68 0.76 -38.07 25.81
N PRO A 69 0.88 -38.24 24.47
CA PRO A 69 1.70 -37.35 23.64
C PRO A 69 1.18 -35.92 23.64
N THR A 70 2.08 -34.95 23.44
CA THR A 70 1.70 -33.57 23.09
C THR A 70 1.23 -33.51 21.62
N ALA A 71 0.57 -32.42 21.22
CA ALA A 71 0.20 -32.19 19.81
C ALA A 71 1.43 -32.34 18.89
N GLY A 72 1.25 -32.98 17.74
CA GLY A 72 2.32 -33.25 16.79
C GLY A 72 3.06 -34.56 17.00
N TYR A 73 2.70 -35.35 18.02
CA TYR A 73 3.37 -36.61 18.34
C TYR A 73 2.37 -37.76 18.57
N LYS A 74 2.78 -38.98 18.23
CA LYS A 74 2.09 -40.23 18.64
C LYS A 74 3.02 -41.10 19.48
N ALA A 75 2.42 -41.90 20.36
CA ALA A 75 3.14 -42.91 21.12
C ALA A 75 3.70 -43.98 20.17
N SER A 76 5.01 -44.23 20.25
CA SER A 76 5.70 -45.25 19.43
C SER A 76 6.14 -46.47 20.23
N GLY A 77 6.23 -46.37 21.57
CA GLY A 77 6.55 -47.50 22.42
C GLY A 77 6.94 -47.13 23.85
N ALA A 78 7.32 -48.15 24.62
CA ALA A 78 7.89 -48.00 25.94
C ALA A 78 8.95 -49.08 26.20
N THR A 79 9.82 -48.85 27.19
CA THR A 79 10.77 -49.83 27.70
C THR A 79 10.64 -49.93 29.22
N VAL A 80 10.91 -51.11 29.77
CA VAL A 80 10.98 -51.38 31.22
C VAL A 80 12.37 -51.94 31.50
N ASN A 81 13.18 -51.25 32.31
CA ASN A 81 14.59 -51.57 32.56
C ASN A 81 15.40 -51.75 31.26
N GLY A 82 15.10 -50.96 30.24
CA GLY A 82 15.76 -51.01 28.92
C GLY A 82 15.21 -52.05 27.96
N ASN A 83 14.35 -52.98 28.42
CA ASN A 83 13.72 -53.98 27.55
C ASN A 83 12.47 -53.39 26.89
N LYS A 84 12.33 -53.59 25.57
CA LYS A 84 11.14 -53.15 24.82
C LYS A 84 9.88 -53.79 25.36
N LEU A 85 8.85 -52.98 25.57
CA LEU A 85 7.53 -53.43 25.98
C LEU A 85 6.69 -53.80 24.76
N ASP A 86 6.11 -55.00 24.75
CA ASP A 86 5.14 -55.41 23.73
C ASP A 86 3.73 -54.98 24.18
N GLY A 87 3.18 -53.99 23.48
CA GLY A 87 1.96 -53.30 23.89
C GLY A 87 2.21 -52.32 25.03
N VAL A 88 1.31 -52.31 26.02
CA VAL A 88 1.36 -51.37 27.15
C VAL A 88 1.38 -52.06 28.51
N LYS A 89 1.46 -53.39 28.56
CA LYS A 89 1.32 -54.20 29.77
C LYS A 89 2.64 -54.87 30.13
N PHE A 90 3.05 -54.79 31.40
CA PHE A 90 4.12 -55.62 31.94
C PHE A 90 3.73 -56.26 33.28
N VAL A 91 4.51 -57.25 33.69
CA VAL A 91 4.42 -57.86 35.02
C VAL A 91 5.59 -57.32 35.84
N MET A 92 5.32 -56.85 37.05
CA MET A 92 6.34 -56.30 37.95
C MET A 92 7.39 -57.38 38.28
N PRO A 93 8.66 -57.21 37.91
CA PRO A 93 9.73 -58.13 38.27
C PRO A 93 10.08 -58.01 39.76
N ASP A 94 10.92 -58.92 40.27
CA ASP A 94 11.46 -58.85 41.65
C ASP A 94 12.63 -57.85 41.75
N GLU A 95 12.46 -56.67 41.13
CA GLU A 95 13.41 -55.55 41.17
C GLU A 95 12.69 -54.22 40.88
N ASP A 96 13.34 -53.12 41.24
CA ASP A 96 12.89 -51.78 40.86
C ASP A 96 12.86 -51.63 39.33
N VAL A 97 11.83 -50.95 38.83
CA VAL A 97 11.65 -50.72 37.39
C VAL A 97 11.78 -49.25 37.01
N THR A 98 12.45 -49.01 35.90
CA THR A 98 12.49 -47.73 35.20
C THR A 98 11.73 -47.87 33.89
N VAL A 99 10.68 -47.07 33.73
CA VAL A 99 9.87 -46.99 32.51
C VAL A 99 10.31 -45.78 31.71
N LYS A 100 10.69 -45.98 30.45
CA LYS A 100 10.93 -44.91 29.48
C LYS A 100 9.96 -45.04 28.32
N VAL A 101 9.40 -43.93 27.86
CA VAL A 101 8.46 -43.92 26.73
C VAL A 101 9.09 -43.30 25.51
N THR A 102 8.66 -43.72 24.33
CA THR A 102 9.08 -43.16 23.05
C THR A 102 7.87 -42.62 22.32
N VAL A 103 8.06 -41.48 21.66
CA VAL A 103 7.10 -40.88 20.75
C VAL A 103 7.74 -40.64 19.40
N GLU A 104 6.92 -40.52 18.37
CA GLU A 104 7.33 -40.15 17.02
C GLU A 104 6.54 -38.92 16.56
N ALA A 105 7.22 -38.03 15.85
CA ALA A 105 6.64 -36.85 15.26
C ALA A 105 5.66 -37.21 14.13
N ILE A 106 4.57 -36.47 14.02
CA ILE A 106 3.60 -36.56 12.93
C ILE A 106 3.58 -35.21 12.23
N ASN A 107 3.97 -35.22 10.96
CA ASN A 107 3.96 -34.05 10.10
C ASN A 107 2.81 -34.16 9.11
N GLY A 108 2.19 -33.03 8.80
CA GLY A 108 1.30 -32.89 7.64
C GLY A 108 1.96 -32.03 6.58
N ASN A 109 1.55 -32.23 5.33
CA ASN A 109 1.95 -31.39 4.20
C ASN A 109 1.06 -30.16 4.10
N ILE A 110 1.62 -29.05 3.63
CA ILE A 110 0.89 -27.81 3.34
C ILE A 110 0.87 -27.64 1.83
N THR A 111 -0.32 -27.64 1.25
CA THR A 111 -0.55 -27.38 -0.18
C THR A 111 -1.32 -26.08 -0.32
N ILE A 112 -0.85 -25.19 -1.20
CA ILE A 112 -1.52 -23.94 -1.51
C ILE A 112 -2.19 -24.09 -2.87
N SER A 113 -3.51 -23.94 -2.91
CA SER A 113 -4.25 -23.93 -4.17
C SER A 113 -3.91 -22.69 -4.98
N GLU A 114 -3.80 -22.85 -6.30
CA GLU A 114 -3.65 -21.72 -7.22
C GLU A 114 -4.83 -20.76 -7.10
N SER A 115 -4.53 -19.46 -7.22
CA SER A 115 -5.51 -18.38 -7.21
C SER A 115 -5.14 -17.33 -8.24
N GLU A 116 -6.14 -16.79 -8.93
CA GLU A 116 -5.98 -15.60 -9.78
C GLU A 116 -6.12 -14.32 -8.94
N GLY A 117 -5.35 -13.28 -9.26
CA GLY A 117 -5.47 -11.96 -8.63
C GLY A 117 -4.77 -11.82 -7.28
N GLY A 118 -3.90 -12.76 -6.92
CA GLY A 118 -3.06 -12.67 -5.74
C GLY A 118 -2.25 -13.94 -5.50
N THR A 119 -1.31 -13.83 -4.57
CA THR A 119 -0.39 -14.90 -4.18
C THR A 119 -0.52 -15.23 -2.70
N ILE A 120 -0.39 -16.52 -2.38
CA ILE A 120 -0.31 -17.02 -1.01
C ILE A 120 0.97 -17.85 -0.92
N THR A 121 1.77 -17.61 0.11
CA THR A 121 2.93 -18.43 0.44
C THR A 121 2.85 -18.86 1.90
N ALA A 122 3.46 -19.99 2.23
CA ALA A 122 3.61 -20.47 3.60
C ALA A 122 5.10 -20.43 3.97
N ASP A 123 5.39 -20.19 5.24
CA ASP A 123 6.75 -20.22 5.79
C ASP A 123 7.41 -21.60 5.73
N LYS A 124 6.60 -22.66 5.58
CA LYS A 124 7.03 -24.07 5.52
C LYS A 124 6.10 -24.89 4.63
N THR A 125 6.61 -25.98 4.05
CA THR A 125 5.85 -26.92 3.21
C THR A 125 5.29 -28.12 3.98
N ASN A 126 5.74 -28.31 5.22
CA ASN A 126 5.21 -29.29 6.18
C ASN A 126 5.41 -28.76 7.60
N ALA A 127 4.61 -29.27 8.54
CA ALA A 127 4.64 -28.86 9.94
C ALA A 127 4.16 -30.01 10.84
N LEU A 128 4.59 -30.01 12.11
CA LEU A 128 4.02 -30.90 13.12
C LEU A 128 2.55 -30.55 13.34
N TYR A 129 1.70 -31.53 13.64
CA TYR A 129 0.31 -31.22 14.00
C TYR A 129 0.25 -30.30 15.24
N GLY A 130 -0.60 -29.29 15.18
CA GLY A 130 -0.70 -28.22 16.19
C GLY A 130 0.43 -27.18 16.14
N GLU A 131 1.46 -27.36 15.29
CA GLU A 131 2.48 -26.34 15.08
C GLU A 131 1.90 -25.14 14.35
N LYS A 132 2.35 -23.94 14.74
CA LYS A 132 1.95 -22.70 14.07
C LYS A 132 2.60 -22.62 12.68
N VAL A 133 1.78 -22.36 11.67
CA VAL A 133 2.16 -22.06 10.28
C VAL A 133 1.79 -20.62 9.98
N THR A 134 2.66 -19.89 9.29
CA THR A 134 2.40 -18.50 8.90
C THR A 134 2.28 -18.38 7.39
N LEU A 135 1.18 -17.79 6.94
CA LEU A 135 0.90 -17.49 5.54
C LEU A 135 1.22 -16.03 5.26
N THR A 136 1.86 -15.75 4.14
CA THR A 136 1.94 -14.39 3.56
C THR A 136 0.96 -14.33 2.41
N VAL A 137 -0.05 -13.45 2.53
CA VAL A 137 -1.08 -13.23 1.52
C VAL A 137 -0.84 -11.86 0.87
N THR A 138 -0.64 -11.85 -0.44
CA THR A 138 -0.36 -10.64 -1.22
C THR A 138 -1.31 -10.56 -2.40
N PRO A 139 -2.37 -9.73 -2.33
CA PRO A 139 -3.20 -9.42 -3.49
C PRO A 139 -2.37 -8.79 -4.62
N ASP A 140 -2.73 -9.09 -5.87
CA ASP A 140 -2.14 -8.41 -7.03
C ASP A 140 -2.65 -6.96 -7.11
N SER A 141 -1.94 -6.11 -7.86
CA SER A 141 -2.39 -4.72 -8.10
C SER A 141 -3.79 -4.68 -8.73
N GLY A 142 -4.70 -3.93 -8.11
CA GLY A 142 -6.11 -3.84 -8.52
C GLY A 142 -7.00 -4.98 -8.02
N TYR A 143 -6.52 -5.83 -7.12
CA TYR A 143 -7.29 -6.89 -6.47
C TYR A 143 -7.33 -6.72 -4.95
N ILE A 144 -8.30 -7.38 -4.32
CA ILE A 144 -8.43 -7.52 -2.88
C ILE A 144 -8.79 -8.97 -2.55
N MET A 145 -8.27 -9.51 -1.45
CA MET A 145 -8.76 -10.80 -0.98
C MET A 145 -10.17 -10.63 -0.38
N LYS A 146 -11.12 -11.46 -0.81
CA LYS A 146 -12.50 -11.40 -0.32
C LYS A 146 -12.59 -11.74 1.17
N GLU A 147 -13.53 -11.12 1.87
CA GLU A 147 -13.87 -11.49 3.25
C GLU A 147 -14.16 -12.98 3.35
N ARG A 148 -13.65 -13.61 4.42
CA ARG A 148 -13.90 -15.03 4.75
C ARG A 148 -13.47 -16.02 3.68
N SER A 149 -12.64 -15.61 2.72
CA SER A 149 -12.20 -16.48 1.63
C SER A 149 -10.96 -17.30 1.97
N LEU A 150 -10.08 -16.82 2.86
CA LEU A 150 -8.89 -17.55 3.28
C LEU A 150 -9.26 -18.73 4.20
N LYS A 151 -8.99 -19.94 3.72
CA LYS A 151 -9.40 -21.20 4.34
C LYS A 151 -8.28 -22.21 4.41
N VAL A 152 -8.34 -23.06 5.43
CA VAL A 152 -7.55 -24.30 5.57
C VAL A 152 -8.51 -25.47 5.69
N ASN A 153 -8.41 -26.46 4.80
CA ASN A 153 -9.33 -27.61 4.76
C ASN A 153 -10.81 -27.19 4.86
N PHE A 154 -11.20 -26.19 4.06
CA PHE A 154 -12.53 -25.56 4.02
C PHE A 154 -12.93 -24.71 5.23
N SER A 155 -12.14 -24.69 6.31
CA SER A 155 -12.39 -23.87 7.50
C SER A 155 -11.80 -22.48 7.34
N GLU A 156 -12.60 -21.44 7.60
CA GLU A 156 -12.18 -20.04 7.51
C GLU A 156 -11.18 -19.68 8.61
N ILE A 157 -10.01 -19.16 8.24
CA ILE A 157 -8.97 -18.74 9.20
C ILE A 157 -8.83 -17.21 9.29
N PHE A 158 -9.41 -16.47 8.34
CA PHE A 158 -9.42 -15.01 8.34
C PHE A 158 -10.77 -14.46 7.88
N LYS A 159 -11.32 -13.48 8.60
CA LYS A 159 -12.67 -12.96 8.35
C LYS A 159 -12.70 -11.69 7.51
N GLY A 160 -11.68 -10.85 7.58
CA GLY A 160 -11.64 -9.55 6.90
C GLY A 160 -11.20 -9.64 5.44
N GLN A 161 -11.11 -8.48 4.80
CA GLN A 161 -10.43 -8.31 3.52
C GLN A 161 -8.93 -8.10 3.74
N ILE A 162 -8.12 -8.46 2.74
CA ILE A 162 -6.68 -8.14 2.70
C ILE A 162 -6.45 -7.27 1.46
N LYS A 163 -6.01 -6.02 1.66
CA LYS A 163 -5.75 -5.00 0.61
C LYS A 163 -4.28 -4.85 0.27
N GLU A 164 -3.42 -5.23 1.20
CA GLU A 164 -1.97 -5.13 1.12
C GLU A 164 -1.38 -6.39 1.75
N GLN A 165 -0.09 -6.65 1.51
CA GLN A 165 0.58 -7.82 2.05
C GLN A 165 0.32 -7.98 3.56
N THR A 166 -0.24 -9.12 3.95
CA THR A 166 -0.64 -9.39 5.33
C THR A 166 -0.25 -10.81 5.73
N GLU A 167 0.27 -10.96 6.95
CA GLU A 167 0.56 -12.26 7.54
C GLU A 167 -0.65 -12.81 8.31
N VAL A 168 -0.98 -14.07 8.08
CA VAL A 168 -2.05 -14.79 8.80
C VAL A 168 -1.53 -16.15 9.24
N SER A 169 -1.75 -16.52 10.49
CA SER A 169 -1.29 -17.83 11.00
C SER A 169 -2.45 -18.78 11.33
N PHE A 170 -2.20 -20.08 11.19
CA PHE A 170 -3.07 -21.14 11.66
C PHE A 170 -2.26 -22.22 12.40
N GLU A 171 -2.92 -23.04 13.21
CA GLU A 171 -2.31 -24.25 13.79
C GLU A 171 -2.52 -25.42 12.83
N MET A 172 -1.46 -26.16 12.54
CA MET A 172 -1.49 -27.27 11.61
C MET A 172 -2.55 -28.30 12.04
N PRO A 173 -3.53 -28.66 11.19
CA PRO A 173 -4.54 -29.65 11.54
C PRO A 173 -3.91 -31.04 11.69
N ASP A 174 -4.68 -32.00 12.22
CA ASP A 174 -4.30 -33.42 12.36
C ASP A 174 -4.32 -34.19 11.03
N THR A 175 -4.26 -33.46 9.92
CA THR A 175 -4.29 -33.94 8.53
C THR A 175 -3.45 -32.98 7.66
N ASP A 176 -3.19 -33.36 6.41
CA ASP A 176 -2.57 -32.43 5.45
C ASP A 176 -3.45 -31.17 5.28
N ALA A 177 -2.81 -30.02 5.22
CA ALA A 177 -3.46 -28.72 5.10
C ALA A 177 -3.53 -28.27 3.64
N VAL A 178 -4.74 -28.00 3.16
CA VAL A 178 -4.97 -27.35 1.87
C VAL A 178 -5.44 -25.91 2.11
N VAL A 179 -4.59 -24.96 1.73
CA VAL A 179 -4.83 -23.52 1.84
C VAL A 179 -5.46 -23.01 0.56
N SER A 180 -6.54 -22.24 0.66
CA SER A 180 -7.11 -21.53 -0.49
C SER A 180 -7.61 -20.14 -0.08
N ALA A 181 -7.64 -19.22 -1.04
CA ALA A 181 -8.33 -17.94 -0.90
C ALA A 181 -8.97 -17.55 -2.24
N THR A 182 -9.81 -16.52 -2.21
CA THR A 182 -10.40 -15.93 -3.42
C THR A 182 -10.10 -14.45 -3.42
N PHE A 183 -9.53 -13.97 -4.52
CA PHE A 183 -9.34 -12.54 -4.77
C PHE A 183 -10.44 -12.04 -5.69
N GLU A 184 -10.84 -10.79 -5.51
CA GLU A 184 -11.74 -10.09 -6.40
C GLU A 184 -11.07 -8.82 -6.93
N LYS A 185 -11.28 -8.54 -8.20
CA LYS A 185 -10.80 -7.30 -8.81
C LYS A 185 -11.58 -6.13 -8.22
N LEU A 186 -10.88 -5.08 -7.79
CA LEU A 186 -11.51 -3.83 -7.41
C LEU A 186 -12.26 -3.25 -8.62
N PRO A 187 -13.40 -2.58 -8.40
CA PRO A 187 -14.09 -1.90 -9.48
C PRO A 187 -13.15 -0.88 -10.12
N ASP A 188 -13.14 -0.83 -11.45
CA ASP A 188 -12.44 0.24 -12.15
C ASP A 188 -13.23 1.54 -11.93
N THR A 189 -12.71 2.39 -11.05
CA THR A 189 -13.30 3.69 -10.71
C THR A 189 -12.84 4.81 -11.65
N ASP A 190 -12.04 4.49 -12.66
CA ASP A 190 -11.55 5.49 -13.60
C ASP A 190 -12.68 6.01 -14.48
N ILE A 191 -12.74 7.33 -14.61
CA ILE A 191 -13.59 8.00 -15.60
C ILE A 191 -12.84 7.98 -16.92
N ARG A 192 -13.34 7.21 -17.87
CA ARG A 192 -12.69 7.01 -19.18
C ARG A 192 -13.29 7.95 -20.22
N ILE A 193 -12.44 8.63 -20.97
CA ILE A 193 -12.83 9.51 -22.06
C ILE A 193 -12.24 8.98 -23.37
N THR A 194 -13.10 8.63 -24.31
CA THR A 194 -12.78 8.12 -25.64
C THR A 194 -13.24 9.04 -26.78
N THR A 195 -14.13 9.99 -26.47
CA THR A 195 -14.75 10.85 -27.49
C THR A 195 -14.77 12.32 -27.08
N TYR A 196 -14.96 13.19 -28.07
CA TYR A 196 -15.19 14.62 -27.85
C TYR A 196 -16.40 14.90 -26.96
N GLU A 197 -17.51 14.18 -27.15
CA GLU A 197 -18.72 14.41 -26.35
C GLU A 197 -18.53 14.03 -24.88
N GLU A 198 -17.78 12.97 -24.59
CA GLU A 198 -17.40 12.60 -23.22
C GLU A 198 -16.46 13.65 -22.59
N TYR A 199 -15.47 14.14 -23.36
CA TYR A 199 -14.62 15.24 -22.91
C TYR A 199 -15.43 16.50 -22.60
N LYS A 200 -16.39 16.83 -23.47
CA LYS A 200 -17.27 17.98 -23.29
C LYS A 200 -18.16 17.79 -22.06
N ALA A 201 -18.74 16.61 -21.86
CA ALA A 201 -19.55 16.31 -20.68
C ALA A 201 -18.75 16.43 -19.39
N PHE A 202 -17.49 15.95 -19.39
CA PHE A 202 -16.55 16.13 -18.29
C PHE A 202 -16.21 17.60 -18.06
N ALA A 203 -15.93 18.37 -19.11
CA ALA A 203 -15.71 19.81 -18.97
C ALA A 203 -16.95 20.52 -18.42
N ASP A 204 -18.15 20.16 -18.87
CA ASP A 204 -19.41 20.73 -18.41
C ASP A 204 -19.72 20.38 -16.96
N SER A 205 -19.40 19.17 -16.48
CA SER A 205 -19.59 18.83 -15.06
C SER A 205 -18.73 19.70 -14.14
N VAL A 206 -17.47 19.98 -14.53
CA VAL A 206 -16.63 20.92 -13.80
C VAL A 206 -17.17 22.35 -13.91
N ASN A 207 -17.54 22.77 -15.11
CA ASN A 207 -17.87 24.17 -15.43
C ASN A 207 -19.28 24.62 -14.99
N VAL A 208 -20.24 23.70 -14.94
CA VAL A 208 -21.66 23.96 -14.69
C VAL A 208 -22.08 23.40 -13.34
N SER A 209 -21.74 22.13 -13.05
CA SER A 209 -22.10 21.49 -11.78
C SER A 209 -21.11 21.83 -10.66
N GLY A 210 -19.90 22.27 -10.99
CA GLY A 210 -18.87 22.58 -10.00
C GLY A 210 -18.17 21.35 -9.44
N GLU A 211 -18.26 20.21 -10.13
CA GLU A 211 -17.59 18.96 -9.72
C GLU A 211 -16.08 19.13 -9.85
N LYS A 212 -15.35 18.97 -8.74
CA LYS A 212 -13.89 19.17 -8.71
C LYS A 212 -13.09 17.90 -8.97
N TYR A 213 -13.72 16.74 -8.84
CA TYR A 213 -13.10 15.41 -8.98
C TYR A 213 -12.00 15.09 -7.96
N GLU A 214 -12.05 15.68 -6.76
CA GLU A 214 -11.10 15.36 -5.68
C GLU A 214 -11.08 13.85 -5.40
N GLY A 215 -9.88 13.25 -5.43
CA GLY A 215 -9.67 11.81 -5.23
C GLY A 215 -10.12 10.90 -6.38
N GLN A 216 -10.63 11.44 -7.49
CA GLN A 216 -11.06 10.68 -8.66
C GLN A 216 -10.03 10.77 -9.79
N ARG A 217 -9.92 9.69 -10.58
CA ARG A 217 -9.03 9.61 -11.74
C ARG A 217 -9.83 9.65 -13.04
N VAL A 218 -9.41 10.52 -13.96
CA VAL A 218 -9.93 10.67 -15.32
C VAL A 218 -8.82 10.28 -16.28
N VAL A 219 -9.10 9.36 -17.22
CA VAL A 219 -8.10 8.84 -18.17
C VAL A 219 -8.58 8.97 -19.61
N LEU A 220 -7.72 9.46 -20.49
CA LEU A 220 -7.95 9.41 -21.93
C LEU A 220 -7.62 8.01 -22.47
N LEU A 221 -8.49 7.48 -23.32
CA LEU A 221 -8.28 6.23 -24.04
C LEU A 221 -8.25 6.43 -25.57
N ALA A 222 -8.33 7.68 -26.02
CA ALA A 222 -8.20 8.10 -27.41
C ALA A 222 -7.78 9.57 -27.48
N ASP A 223 -7.27 9.98 -28.64
CA ASP A 223 -7.05 11.39 -28.94
C ASP A 223 -8.39 12.13 -29.06
N ILE A 224 -8.44 13.34 -28.52
CA ILE A 224 -9.66 14.15 -28.43
C ILE A 224 -9.57 15.37 -29.34
N GLY A 225 -10.45 15.41 -30.35
CA GLY A 225 -10.54 16.49 -31.32
C GLY A 225 -9.47 16.41 -32.42
N SER A 226 -9.64 17.25 -33.44
CA SER A 226 -8.69 17.40 -34.56
C SER A 226 -8.69 18.84 -35.07
N ALA A 227 -7.87 19.14 -36.10
CA ALA A 227 -7.89 20.45 -36.75
C ALA A 227 -9.26 20.79 -37.38
N GLU A 228 -9.96 19.78 -37.91
CA GLU A 228 -11.30 19.89 -38.51
C GLU A 228 -12.39 19.98 -37.45
N ASN A 229 -12.24 19.22 -36.35
CA ASN A 229 -13.21 19.15 -35.26
C ASN A 229 -12.52 19.45 -33.92
N PRO A 230 -12.13 20.71 -33.68
CA PRO A 230 -11.35 21.04 -32.49
C PRO A 230 -12.22 21.15 -31.25
N VAL A 231 -11.61 20.86 -30.10
CA VAL A 231 -12.21 21.04 -28.80
C VAL A 231 -12.29 22.53 -28.44
N LYS A 232 -13.50 23.03 -28.23
CA LYS A 232 -13.75 24.43 -27.84
C LYS A 232 -13.97 24.62 -26.33
N ALA A 233 -14.23 23.53 -25.61
CA ALA A 233 -14.44 23.54 -24.17
C ALA A 233 -13.09 23.54 -23.43
N ARG A 234 -13.04 24.27 -22.31
CA ARG A 234 -11.96 24.19 -21.31
C ARG A 234 -12.48 23.46 -20.08
N ILE A 235 -11.61 22.82 -19.31
CA ILE A 235 -11.96 22.23 -18.01
C ILE A 235 -11.70 23.24 -16.90
N GLY A 236 -12.73 23.59 -16.13
CA GLY A 236 -12.64 24.57 -15.06
C GLY A 236 -12.63 26.01 -15.57
N ASN A 237 -13.74 26.72 -15.41
CA ASN A 237 -13.99 28.01 -16.06
C ASN A 237 -13.87 29.24 -15.16
N SER A 238 -13.71 29.06 -13.86
CA SER A 238 -13.63 30.10 -12.84
C SER A 238 -12.88 29.62 -11.61
N SER A 239 -12.52 30.53 -10.70
CA SER A 239 -11.83 30.17 -9.45
C SER A 239 -12.69 29.36 -8.46
N SER A 240 -14.01 29.29 -8.65
CA SER A 240 -14.90 28.42 -7.87
C SER A 240 -15.21 27.08 -8.55
N HIS A 241 -14.89 26.96 -9.85
CA HIS A 241 -15.12 25.78 -10.67
C HIS A 241 -13.76 25.38 -11.26
N TYR A 242 -12.88 24.88 -10.40
CA TYR A 242 -11.53 24.42 -10.76
C TYR A 242 -11.46 22.90 -10.70
N PHE A 243 -10.54 22.32 -11.46
CA PHE A 243 -10.25 20.89 -11.40
C PHE A 243 -9.27 20.59 -10.24
N ALA A 244 -9.55 19.53 -9.49
CA ALA A 244 -8.76 19.07 -8.33
C ALA A 244 -8.59 17.54 -8.27
N GLY A 245 -8.89 16.85 -9.38
CA GLY A 245 -8.71 15.41 -9.50
C GLY A 245 -7.37 15.02 -10.10
N THR A 246 -7.28 13.75 -10.49
CA THR A 246 -6.18 13.20 -11.28
C THR A 246 -6.62 13.06 -12.72
N PHE A 247 -5.91 13.70 -13.65
CA PHE A 247 -6.08 13.56 -15.08
C PHE A 247 -4.85 12.89 -15.69
N ASP A 248 -5.06 11.74 -16.33
CA ASP A 248 -4.04 11.00 -17.05
C ASP A 248 -4.36 10.99 -18.54
N GLY A 249 -3.55 11.68 -19.34
CA GLY A 249 -3.67 11.66 -20.79
C GLY A 249 -3.28 10.32 -21.41
N ASN A 250 -2.61 9.43 -20.67
CA ASN A 250 -2.19 8.12 -21.15
C ASN A 250 -1.46 8.16 -22.51
N GLY A 251 -0.70 9.23 -22.77
CA GLY A 251 0.01 9.48 -24.02
C GLY A 251 -0.83 10.09 -25.14
N HIS A 252 -2.15 10.21 -24.95
CA HIS A 252 -3.07 10.78 -25.94
C HIS A 252 -3.02 12.30 -26.02
N SER A 253 -3.60 12.79 -27.11
CA SER A 253 -3.59 14.20 -27.49
C SER A 253 -4.95 14.86 -27.33
N VAL A 254 -4.96 16.18 -27.07
CA VAL A 254 -6.17 17.01 -27.11
C VAL A 254 -5.93 18.18 -28.08
N TYR A 255 -6.74 18.28 -29.13
CA TYR A 255 -6.65 19.37 -30.10
C TYR A 255 -7.63 20.49 -29.76
N LEU A 256 -7.12 21.63 -29.30
CA LEU A 256 -7.91 22.77 -28.85
C LEU A 256 -8.11 23.82 -29.95
N ALA A 257 -9.28 24.47 -29.97
CA ALA A 257 -9.47 25.76 -30.64
C ALA A 257 -10.32 26.67 -29.74
N GLN A 258 -9.67 27.20 -28.71
CA GLN A 258 -10.33 28.03 -27.71
C GLN A 258 -10.10 29.52 -27.99
N SER A 259 -11.17 30.30 -27.92
CA SER A 259 -11.12 31.77 -27.90
C SER A 259 -12.09 32.27 -26.84
N LEU A 260 -11.59 32.38 -25.60
CA LEU A 260 -12.43 32.51 -24.40
C LEU A 260 -11.93 33.61 -23.46
N GLY A 261 -12.81 34.12 -22.59
CA GLY A 261 -12.45 35.00 -21.47
C GLY A 261 -12.07 34.22 -20.19
N ASN A 262 -11.57 34.91 -19.17
CA ASN A 262 -10.97 34.37 -17.93
C ASN A 262 -9.71 33.55 -18.22
N SER A 263 -9.23 32.79 -17.22
CA SER A 263 -8.09 31.89 -17.45
C SER A 263 -8.44 30.77 -18.43
N VAL A 264 -7.51 30.46 -19.33
CA VAL A 264 -7.74 29.58 -20.47
C VAL A 264 -6.55 28.65 -20.72
N GLY A 265 -6.86 27.46 -21.21
CA GLY A 265 -5.99 26.32 -21.44
C GLY A 265 -6.83 25.05 -21.56
N MET A 266 -6.20 23.88 -21.69
CA MET A 266 -6.92 22.61 -21.54
C MET A 266 -7.72 22.61 -20.22
N PHE A 267 -7.06 23.03 -19.15
CA PHE A 267 -7.67 23.45 -17.89
C PHE A 267 -7.62 24.97 -17.76
N GLY A 268 -8.73 25.65 -17.49
CA GLY A 268 -8.72 27.07 -17.19
C GLY A 268 -8.23 27.36 -15.77
N TYR A 269 -8.72 26.59 -14.80
CA TYR A 269 -8.33 26.67 -13.38
C TYR A 269 -8.11 25.28 -12.77
N ALA A 270 -7.01 25.12 -12.02
CA ALA A 270 -6.72 23.91 -11.27
C ALA A 270 -6.17 24.22 -9.87
N ALA A 271 -6.45 23.36 -8.89
CA ALA A 271 -5.86 23.41 -7.55
C ALA A 271 -5.80 22.00 -6.98
N ASN A 272 -4.70 21.61 -6.34
CA ASN A 272 -4.48 20.25 -5.79
C ASN A 272 -4.65 19.13 -6.84
N ALA A 273 -4.53 19.46 -8.12
CA ALA A 273 -4.76 18.50 -9.21
C ALA A 273 -3.47 17.78 -9.58
N THR A 274 -3.59 16.55 -10.09
CA THR A 274 -2.50 15.86 -10.79
C THR A 274 -2.85 15.78 -12.26
N ILE A 275 -2.01 16.30 -13.15
CA ILE A 275 -2.20 16.28 -14.60
C ILE A 275 -0.97 15.64 -15.22
N SER A 276 -1.15 14.58 -16.01
CA SER A 276 -0.04 13.82 -16.56
C SER A 276 -0.26 13.31 -17.98
N ASN A 277 0.84 13.04 -18.69
CA ASN A 277 0.88 12.25 -19.93
C ASN A 277 -0.03 12.76 -21.06
N VAL A 278 -0.19 14.08 -21.23
CA VAL A 278 -1.06 14.64 -22.27
C VAL A 278 -0.30 15.56 -23.23
N ASN A 279 -0.62 15.46 -24.51
CA ASN A 279 -0.12 16.34 -25.56
C ASN A 279 -1.23 17.30 -26.00
N VAL A 280 -1.00 18.62 -25.96
CA VAL A 280 -2.01 19.62 -26.35
C VAL A 280 -1.62 20.27 -27.68
N TYR A 281 -2.53 20.24 -28.65
CA TYR A 281 -2.37 20.83 -29.99
C TYR A 281 -3.38 21.93 -30.27
N GLY A 282 -3.19 22.66 -31.37
CA GLY A 282 -4.12 23.65 -31.87
C GLY A 282 -3.85 25.06 -31.34
N SER A 283 -4.86 25.72 -30.79
CA SER A 283 -4.75 27.13 -30.37
C SER A 283 -5.53 27.44 -29.08
N VAL A 284 -4.88 28.23 -28.23
CA VAL A 284 -5.44 28.77 -26.98
C VAL A 284 -5.40 30.30 -27.05
N THR A 285 -6.55 30.94 -27.21
CA THR A 285 -6.66 32.41 -27.27
C THR A 285 -7.45 32.95 -26.08
N ARG A 286 -6.87 33.91 -25.36
CA ARG A 286 -7.59 34.64 -24.29
C ARG A 286 -8.05 36.00 -24.77
N THR A 287 -9.34 36.29 -24.61
CA THR A 287 -9.96 37.51 -25.13
C THR A 287 -10.25 38.59 -24.07
N SER A 288 -10.32 38.22 -22.78
CA SER A 288 -10.56 39.16 -21.67
C SER A 288 -9.31 39.93 -21.25
N SER A 289 -9.42 40.97 -20.43
CA SER A 289 -8.26 41.61 -19.77
C SER A 289 -7.86 40.93 -18.45
N THR A 290 -8.69 40.03 -17.91
CA THR A 290 -8.49 39.31 -16.64
C THR A 290 -8.30 37.80 -16.81
N GLY A 291 -7.47 37.19 -15.94
CA GLY A 291 -7.08 35.77 -15.98
C GLY A 291 -5.70 35.55 -16.63
N SER A 292 -5.35 34.28 -16.88
CA SER A 292 -4.04 33.88 -17.39
C SER A 292 -4.16 32.76 -18.44
N SER A 293 -3.14 32.55 -19.26
CA SER A 293 -3.20 31.62 -20.40
C SER A 293 -2.09 30.61 -20.37
N GLY A 294 -2.44 29.33 -20.37
CA GLY A 294 -1.50 28.21 -20.48
C GLY A 294 -1.96 27.20 -21.50
N GLY A 295 -1.03 26.44 -22.09
CA GLY A 295 -1.40 25.34 -22.99
C GLY A 295 -2.11 24.23 -22.22
N ILE A 296 -1.54 23.87 -21.06
CA ILE A 296 -2.12 22.87 -20.15
C ILE A 296 -3.05 23.54 -19.14
N VAL A 297 -2.56 24.50 -18.34
CA VAL A 297 -3.33 25.15 -17.27
C VAL A 297 -3.29 26.68 -17.38
N GLY A 298 -4.45 27.33 -17.42
CA GLY A 298 -4.55 28.78 -17.40
C GLY A 298 -4.04 29.38 -16.09
N ALA A 299 -4.66 29.01 -14.97
CA ALA A 299 -4.25 29.45 -13.64
C ALA A 299 -4.28 28.32 -12.60
N VAL A 300 -3.18 28.20 -11.85
CA VAL A 300 -3.09 27.34 -10.67
C VAL A 300 -3.40 28.16 -9.42
N LEU A 301 -4.35 27.67 -8.61
CA LEU A 301 -4.80 28.31 -7.37
C LEU A 301 -4.11 27.68 -6.16
N TYR A 302 -3.99 28.46 -5.09
CA TYR A 302 -3.67 27.91 -3.77
C TYR A 302 -4.87 27.14 -3.22
N GLY A 303 -4.72 25.83 -3.03
CA GLY A 303 -5.71 24.96 -2.39
C GLY A 303 -5.46 24.81 -0.88
N ASP A 304 -5.30 23.58 -0.42
CA ASP A 304 -5.09 23.22 1.00
C ASP A 304 -3.61 23.12 1.42
N GLY A 305 -2.69 23.38 0.49
CA GLY A 305 -1.25 23.17 0.67
C GLY A 305 -0.72 21.98 -0.12
N THR A 306 -1.58 21.14 -0.68
CA THR A 306 -1.17 20.13 -1.66
C THR A 306 -0.75 20.82 -2.96
N PRO A 307 0.38 20.44 -3.58
CA PRO A 307 0.75 20.98 -4.88
C PRO A 307 -0.21 20.52 -5.98
N THR A 308 -0.47 21.40 -6.94
CA THR A 308 -0.88 20.95 -8.27
C THR A 308 0.36 20.41 -8.97
N THR A 309 0.29 19.20 -9.52
CA THR A 309 1.40 18.52 -10.18
C THR A 309 1.12 18.37 -11.67
N ILE A 310 2.05 18.77 -12.52
CA ILE A 310 1.98 18.63 -13.98
C ILE A 310 3.21 17.86 -14.46
N THR A 311 3.02 16.67 -15.02
CA THR A 311 4.12 15.74 -15.31
C THR A 311 4.01 15.15 -16.70
N ASN A 312 5.10 15.10 -17.47
CA ASN A 312 5.10 14.47 -18.80
C ASN A 312 4.00 15.03 -19.73
N CYS A 313 3.81 16.35 -19.69
CA CYS A 313 2.82 17.05 -20.51
C CYS A 313 3.52 17.94 -21.53
N ASN A 314 3.05 17.93 -22.77
CA ASN A 314 3.64 18.73 -23.85
C ASN A 314 2.61 19.68 -24.46
N ASN A 315 3.01 20.94 -24.65
CA ASN A 315 2.22 21.91 -25.39
C ASN A 315 2.81 22.12 -26.79
N TYR A 316 2.03 21.78 -27.81
CA TYR A 316 2.26 22.12 -29.21
C TYR A 316 1.30 23.23 -29.69
N ALA A 317 0.31 23.61 -28.87
CA ALA A 317 -0.66 24.63 -29.24
C ALA A 317 -0.05 26.03 -29.21
N THR A 318 -0.46 26.88 -30.16
CA THR A 318 -0.13 28.31 -30.12
C THR A 318 -0.99 29.02 -29.08
N ILE A 319 -0.34 29.78 -28.19
CA ILE A 319 -1.00 30.51 -27.11
C ILE A 319 -0.90 32.00 -27.39
N THR A 320 -2.04 32.66 -27.53
CA THR A 320 -2.11 34.08 -27.88
C THR A 320 -3.02 34.82 -26.92
N SER A 321 -2.50 35.85 -26.28
CA SER A 321 -3.29 36.67 -25.37
C SER A 321 -3.04 38.16 -25.61
N PRO A 322 -3.73 38.77 -26.59
CA PRO A 322 -3.47 40.14 -27.05
C PRO A 322 -3.70 41.20 -25.98
N THR A 323 -4.51 40.89 -24.98
CA THR A 323 -4.95 41.79 -23.91
C THR A 323 -4.56 41.31 -22.51
N SER A 324 -3.76 40.23 -22.39
CA SER A 324 -3.36 39.64 -21.11
C SER A 324 -1.99 40.07 -20.64
N ASN A 325 -1.81 39.92 -19.33
CA ASN A 325 -0.54 40.09 -18.65
C ASN A 325 0.23 38.77 -18.46
N ASP A 326 -0.41 37.60 -18.54
CA ASP A 326 0.17 36.32 -18.08
C ASP A 326 -0.02 35.20 -19.09
N VAL A 327 1.06 34.82 -19.78
CA VAL A 327 1.03 33.74 -20.77
C VAL A 327 2.20 32.80 -20.55
N GLY A 328 1.91 31.50 -20.40
CA GLY A 328 2.91 30.45 -20.27
C GLY A 328 2.66 29.31 -21.25
N GLY A 329 3.68 28.63 -21.75
CA GLY A 329 3.49 27.45 -22.60
C GLY A 329 2.76 26.30 -21.89
N ILE A 330 3.08 26.05 -20.62
CA ILE A 330 2.43 25.01 -19.81
C ILE A 330 1.40 25.64 -18.87
N VAL A 331 1.83 26.61 -18.04
CA VAL A 331 1.01 27.27 -17.02
C VAL A 331 0.98 28.78 -17.21
N GLY A 332 -0.20 29.39 -17.30
CA GLY A 332 -0.29 30.85 -17.44
C GLY A 332 0.20 31.60 -16.20
N ALA A 333 -0.38 31.29 -15.04
CA ALA A 333 0.07 31.82 -13.76
C ALA A 333 -0.18 30.85 -12.60
N THR A 334 0.57 31.01 -11.52
CA THR A 334 0.33 30.30 -10.27
C THR A 334 0.29 31.23 -9.06
N THR A 335 -0.68 30.98 -8.17
CA THR A 335 -0.71 31.50 -6.80
C THR A 335 -0.55 30.42 -5.73
N GLY A 336 -0.59 29.15 -6.14
CA GLY A 336 -0.53 27.98 -5.28
C GLY A 336 0.80 27.26 -5.27
N ASN A 337 0.83 26.13 -4.57
CA ASN A 337 1.89 25.14 -4.69
C ASN A 337 1.84 24.49 -6.08
N LEU A 338 2.98 24.40 -6.74
CA LEU A 338 3.07 23.88 -8.10
C LEU A 338 4.35 23.10 -8.33
N GLU A 339 4.20 21.89 -8.88
CA GLU A 339 5.30 21.08 -9.39
C GLU A 339 5.10 20.82 -10.89
N ILE A 340 6.07 21.20 -11.71
CA ILE A 340 6.10 20.88 -13.15
C ILE A 340 7.34 20.05 -13.42
N LYS A 341 7.17 18.84 -13.94
CA LYS A 341 8.28 17.92 -14.22
C LYS A 341 8.18 17.32 -15.61
N ASN A 342 9.31 17.18 -16.30
CA ASN A 342 9.37 16.49 -17.61
C ASN A 342 8.37 17.05 -18.63
N CYS A 343 8.16 18.38 -18.65
CA CYS A 343 7.18 19.01 -19.54
C CYS A 343 7.89 19.88 -20.58
N SER A 344 7.34 19.90 -21.80
CA SER A 344 7.92 20.68 -22.90
C SER A 344 6.91 21.60 -23.57
N ASN A 345 7.32 22.82 -23.85
CA ASN A 345 6.59 23.73 -24.71
C ASN A 345 7.24 23.80 -26.10
N TYR A 346 6.51 23.41 -27.13
CA TYR A 346 6.87 23.55 -28.55
C TYR A 346 6.04 24.62 -29.25
N GLY A 347 4.88 24.97 -28.69
CA GLY A 347 3.98 25.97 -29.25
C GLY A 347 4.45 27.41 -29.03
N ASN A 348 4.13 28.30 -29.97
CA ASN A 348 4.44 29.72 -29.85
C ASN A 348 3.61 30.37 -28.74
N VAL A 349 4.25 31.21 -27.92
CA VAL A 349 3.65 31.93 -26.80
C VAL A 349 3.71 33.42 -27.09
N SER A 350 2.56 34.10 -27.16
CA SER A 350 2.49 35.54 -27.44
C SER A 350 1.67 36.28 -26.38
N ALA A 351 2.33 37.13 -25.58
CA ALA A 351 1.70 38.01 -24.61
C ALA A 351 1.60 39.45 -25.15
N GLY A 352 0.40 40.03 -25.13
CA GLY A 352 0.20 41.39 -25.64
C GLY A 352 0.79 42.51 -24.78
N LEU A 353 0.95 42.29 -23.47
CA LEU A 353 1.27 43.39 -22.53
C LEU A 353 2.48 43.18 -21.62
N GLN A 354 2.52 42.12 -20.79
CA GLN A 354 3.44 42.12 -19.64
C GLN A 354 4.33 40.91 -19.46
N ARG A 355 3.83 39.67 -19.41
CA ARG A 355 4.65 38.53 -18.99
C ARG A 355 4.43 37.31 -19.88
N ALA A 356 5.52 36.81 -20.47
CA ALA A 356 5.52 35.62 -21.31
C ALA A 356 6.62 34.67 -20.84
N GLY A 357 6.25 33.42 -20.57
CA GLY A 357 7.18 32.34 -20.23
C GLY A 357 7.01 31.12 -21.12
N GLY A 358 8.08 30.43 -21.48
CA GLY A 358 7.94 29.15 -22.19
C GLY A 358 7.28 28.07 -21.34
N ILE A 359 7.48 28.07 -20.01
CA ILE A 359 6.80 27.14 -19.10
C ILE A 359 5.73 27.86 -18.28
N ILE A 360 6.12 28.90 -17.52
CA ILE A 360 5.22 29.67 -16.65
C ILE A 360 5.22 31.16 -17.00
N GLY A 361 4.06 31.76 -17.22
CA GLY A 361 3.98 33.21 -17.44
C GLY A 361 4.30 34.02 -16.18
N TRP A 362 3.60 33.75 -15.08
CA TRP A 362 3.74 34.52 -13.84
C TRP A 362 3.67 33.67 -12.56
N ILE A 363 4.67 33.83 -11.70
CA ILE A 363 4.71 33.25 -10.35
C ILE A 363 4.36 34.34 -9.33
N ASN A 364 3.23 34.19 -8.64
CA ASN A 364 2.74 35.17 -7.68
C ASN A 364 2.03 34.58 -6.47
N LYS A 365 2.64 34.69 -5.29
CA LYS A 365 2.09 34.24 -4.01
C LYS A 365 0.78 34.96 -3.65
N GLY A 366 0.52 36.12 -4.26
CA GLY A 366 -0.60 36.98 -3.86
C GLY A 366 -0.40 37.53 -2.44
N LYS A 367 -1.47 38.05 -1.83
CA LYS A 367 -1.46 38.56 -0.45
C LYS A 367 -1.80 37.47 0.57
N THR A 368 -1.32 36.24 0.36
CA THR A 368 -1.54 35.13 1.30
C THR A 368 -0.47 35.10 2.38
N THR A 369 -0.85 34.68 3.59
CA THR A 369 0.10 34.31 4.66
C THR A 369 0.71 32.93 4.41
N ALA A 370 0.13 32.14 3.51
CA ALA A 370 0.69 30.85 3.11
C ALA A 370 2.07 30.99 2.48
N ALA A 371 2.86 29.94 2.54
CA ALA A 371 4.23 29.91 2.06
C ALA A 371 4.32 28.97 0.85
N PRO A 372 3.76 29.35 -0.32
CA PRO A 372 3.71 28.46 -1.46
C PRO A 372 5.10 28.16 -2.02
N SER A 373 5.26 27.00 -2.63
CA SER A 373 6.47 26.55 -3.31
C SER A 373 6.21 26.29 -4.79
N VAL A 374 7.22 26.55 -5.62
CA VAL A 374 7.18 26.24 -7.05
C VAL A 374 8.43 25.47 -7.42
N VAL A 375 8.24 24.30 -8.03
CA VAL A 375 9.31 23.45 -8.55
C VAL A 375 9.10 23.26 -10.05
N ILE A 376 10.12 23.58 -10.83
CA ILE A 376 10.18 23.28 -12.26
C ILE A 376 11.42 22.40 -12.46
N GLU A 377 11.24 21.20 -12.98
CA GLU A 377 12.31 20.22 -13.11
C GLU A 377 12.26 19.53 -14.47
N ALA A 378 13.42 19.36 -15.11
CA ALA A 378 13.56 18.68 -16.39
C ALA A 378 12.56 19.18 -17.46
N CYS A 379 12.27 20.49 -17.45
CA CYS A 379 11.37 21.11 -18.41
C CYS A 379 12.15 21.84 -19.51
N ARG A 380 11.56 21.93 -20.71
CA ARG A 380 12.17 22.58 -21.87
C ARG A 380 11.20 23.50 -22.59
N ASN A 381 11.71 24.63 -23.10
CA ASN A 381 11.02 25.41 -24.11
C ASN A 381 11.75 25.31 -25.46
N SER A 382 10.98 25.08 -26.52
CA SER A 382 11.41 25.11 -27.91
C SER A 382 10.47 25.95 -28.80
N GLY A 383 9.38 26.47 -28.22
CA GLY A 383 8.48 27.41 -28.91
C GLY A 383 8.99 28.85 -28.83
N GLU A 384 8.60 29.67 -29.81
CA GLU A 384 8.94 31.11 -29.81
C GLU A 384 8.16 31.85 -28.73
N ILE A 385 8.85 32.67 -27.93
CA ILE A 385 8.24 33.48 -26.87
C ILE A 385 8.26 34.95 -27.29
N GLY A 386 7.08 35.49 -27.59
CA GLY A 386 6.85 36.88 -27.92
C GLY A 386 6.14 37.64 -26.79
N GLY A 387 6.59 38.86 -26.52
CA GLY A 387 5.91 39.77 -25.60
C GLY A 387 6.57 41.13 -25.51
N SER A 388 5.82 42.13 -25.04
CA SER A 388 6.26 43.53 -24.90
C SER A 388 6.81 43.88 -23.50
N GLY A 389 6.85 42.90 -22.57
CA GLY A 389 7.29 43.10 -21.18
C GLY A 389 8.34 42.08 -20.71
N ALA A 390 8.15 41.49 -19.53
CA ALA A 390 8.98 40.43 -18.96
C ALA A 390 8.85 39.12 -19.75
N VAL A 391 9.82 38.85 -20.61
CA VAL A 391 9.89 37.64 -21.43
C VAL A 391 11.02 36.77 -20.91
N GLY A 392 10.73 35.51 -20.59
CA GLY A 392 11.73 34.53 -20.20
C GLY A 392 11.48 33.17 -20.83
N GLN A 393 12.55 32.42 -21.09
CA GLN A 393 12.44 31.12 -21.76
C GLN A 393 11.69 30.09 -20.93
N ILE A 394 11.74 30.19 -19.60
CA ILE A 394 11.07 29.27 -18.69
C ILE A 394 9.99 30.01 -17.91
N VAL A 395 10.37 31.10 -17.25
CA VAL A 395 9.45 31.93 -16.47
C VAL A 395 9.43 33.37 -16.98
N GLY A 396 8.26 33.92 -17.26
CA GLY A 396 8.13 35.34 -17.62
C GLY A 396 8.51 36.26 -16.47
N GLN A 397 7.80 36.14 -15.34
CA GLN A 397 8.09 36.93 -14.14
C GLN A 397 7.86 36.19 -12.81
N ILE A 398 8.71 36.48 -11.83
CA ILE A 398 8.54 36.14 -10.42
C ILE A 398 8.29 37.43 -9.61
N SER A 399 7.17 37.48 -8.89
CA SER A 399 6.78 38.65 -8.07
C SER A 399 7.67 38.88 -6.85
N ALA A 400 7.64 40.11 -6.33
CA ALA A 400 8.49 40.55 -5.20
C ALA A 400 8.10 40.04 -3.81
N TYR A 401 7.08 39.19 -3.72
CA TYR A 401 6.64 38.62 -2.46
C TYR A 401 7.60 37.52 -2.02
N GLU A 402 7.86 37.42 -0.71
CA GLU A 402 8.75 36.43 -0.09
C GLU A 402 8.18 35.00 -0.30
N PHE A 403 8.53 34.40 -1.44
CA PHE A 403 8.33 32.97 -1.68
C PHE A 403 9.41 32.20 -0.91
N PRO A 404 9.05 31.25 -0.02
CA PRO A 404 10.03 30.52 0.77
C PRO A 404 10.98 29.68 -0.09
N ALA A 405 10.48 29.08 -1.18
CA ALA A 405 11.24 28.19 -2.05
C ALA A 405 10.73 28.25 -3.49
N ILE A 406 11.62 28.59 -4.42
CA ILE A 406 11.41 28.41 -5.86
C ILE A 406 12.67 27.72 -6.40
N THR A 407 12.49 26.56 -7.01
CA THR A 407 13.56 25.77 -7.63
C THR A 407 13.24 25.56 -9.10
N ILE A 408 14.18 25.93 -9.96
CA ILE A 408 14.05 25.82 -11.41
C ILE A 408 15.28 25.08 -11.93
N THR A 409 15.09 23.84 -12.36
CA THR A 409 16.09 23.01 -13.05
C THR A 409 15.55 22.68 -14.44
N CYS A 410 16.14 23.24 -15.49
CA CYS A 410 15.52 23.25 -16.82
C CYS A 410 16.55 23.28 -17.95
N TYR A 411 16.14 22.81 -19.13
CA TYR A 411 16.93 22.86 -20.35
C TYR A 411 16.65 24.16 -21.10
N CYS A 412 17.68 24.98 -21.32
CA CYS A 412 17.55 26.26 -22.03
C CYS A 412 18.82 26.52 -22.85
N ASP A 413 18.67 26.54 -24.18
CA ASP A 413 19.83 26.43 -25.08
C ASP A 413 20.64 27.73 -25.15
N THR A 414 20.07 28.94 -24.96
CA THR A 414 20.87 30.19 -25.11
C THR A 414 20.32 31.47 -24.44
N GLU A 415 19.25 31.46 -23.64
CA GLU A 415 18.58 32.72 -23.21
C GLU A 415 18.18 32.83 -21.72
N VAL A 416 17.76 34.04 -21.32
CA VAL A 416 17.31 34.37 -19.96
C VAL A 416 16.17 33.43 -19.54
N ALA A 417 16.45 32.44 -18.69
CA ALA A 417 15.41 31.50 -18.21
C ALA A 417 14.29 32.21 -17.45
N VAL A 418 14.58 33.32 -16.77
CA VAL A 418 13.60 34.11 -16.01
C VAL A 418 13.65 35.57 -16.43
N GLY A 419 12.61 36.05 -17.11
CA GLY A 419 12.58 37.40 -17.69
C GLY A 419 12.73 38.50 -16.63
N VAL A 420 11.95 38.42 -15.56
CA VAL A 420 12.06 39.31 -14.40
C VAL A 420 11.96 38.49 -13.11
N ASN A 421 12.96 38.60 -12.23
CA ASN A 421 12.91 38.01 -10.89
C ASN A 421 12.98 39.09 -9.81
N ASN A 422 11.85 39.37 -9.17
CA ASN A 422 11.80 40.32 -8.06
C ASN A 422 11.75 39.65 -6.68
N ASN A 423 11.80 38.32 -6.60
CA ASN A 423 11.68 37.60 -5.33
C ASN A 423 12.76 38.07 -4.34
N LYS A 424 12.35 38.40 -3.11
CA LYS A 424 13.27 38.86 -2.05
C LYS A 424 14.00 37.71 -1.37
N ASN A 425 13.46 36.50 -1.48
CA ASN A 425 14.09 35.28 -0.98
C ASN A 425 14.93 34.62 -2.08
N LYS A 426 15.78 33.66 -1.70
CA LYS A 426 16.61 32.91 -2.64
C LYS A 426 15.72 32.15 -3.65
N THR A 427 15.93 32.41 -4.93
CA THR A 427 15.41 31.60 -6.04
C THR A 427 16.58 30.78 -6.57
N GLU A 428 16.45 29.46 -6.62
CA GLU A 428 17.48 28.56 -7.14
C GLU A 428 17.20 28.26 -8.61
N ILE A 429 18.13 28.62 -9.49
CA ILE A 429 18.01 28.43 -10.93
C ILE A 429 19.24 27.66 -11.41
N THR A 430 19.00 26.47 -11.94
CA THR A 430 19.96 25.60 -12.59
C THR A 430 19.55 25.44 -14.05
N GLN A 431 20.33 26.02 -14.95
CA GLN A 431 20.16 25.85 -16.39
C GLN A 431 21.05 24.70 -16.86
N ILE A 432 20.47 23.77 -17.61
CA ILE A 432 21.17 22.66 -18.24
C ILE A 432 21.27 22.99 -19.73
N THR A 433 22.49 23.07 -20.26
CA THR A 433 22.77 23.52 -21.63
C THR A 433 23.01 22.37 -22.62
N GLU A 434 23.16 21.13 -22.14
CA GLU A 434 23.39 19.94 -22.98
C GLU A 434 22.70 18.71 -22.36
N GLU A 435 22.00 17.91 -23.17
CA GLU A 435 21.72 16.51 -22.83
C GLU A 435 23.07 15.79 -22.90
N THR A 436 23.57 15.30 -21.76
CA THR A 436 24.43 14.11 -21.84
C THR A 436 23.53 12.99 -22.31
N ASP A 437 23.55 12.72 -23.62
CA ASP A 437 23.11 11.45 -24.20
C ASP A 437 23.89 10.33 -23.48
N GLU A 438 23.33 9.76 -22.42
CA GLU A 438 23.78 8.48 -21.88
C GLU A 438 22.76 7.39 -22.23
N GLU A 439 23.32 6.35 -22.85
CA GLU A 439 22.77 5.25 -23.65
C GLU A 439 21.59 4.45 -23.07
#